data_AF-A0A418WF52-F1
#
_entry.id   AF-A0A418WF52-F1
#
_cell.length_a   1.000
_cell.length_b   1.000
_cell.length_c   1.000
_cell.angle_alpha   90.00
_cell.angle_beta   90.00
_cell.angle_gamma   90.00
#
_symmetry.space_group_name_H-M   'P 1'
#
loop_
_entity.id
_entity.type
_entity.pdbx_description
1 polymer ?
#
loop_
_entity_poly.entity_id
_entity_poly.type
_entity_poly.pdbx_seq_one_letter_code
_entity_poly.pdbx_strand_id
1 'polypeptide(L)'
;MKIRDRITLAVRLRLEQNEGEREAVRRAVQFLALPPGGPLAAKLIYKTVDAVWHGIGDTSTDFSFYTKRAILAGVYSATLAFWLQDDSEGRAKTWEFLDRRIGDVMNIYKVRARVEPLLKSVPSPFAALMRLRDAVSNRKG
;
A
#
# COMPACT_ATOMS: atom_id res chain seq x y z
N MET A 1 -15.01 12.79 -9.61
CA MET A 1 -14.80 11.75 -8.57
C MET A 1 -13.60 12.11 -7.72
N LYS A 2 -13.65 11.86 -6.40
CA LYS A 2 -12.49 12.02 -5.52
C LYS A 2 -11.44 10.95 -5.88
N ILE A 3 -10.16 11.20 -5.59
CA ILE A 3 -9.06 10.26 -5.89
C ILE A 3 -9.35 8.85 -5.34
N ARG A 4 -9.90 8.78 -4.11
CA ARG A 4 -10.28 7.51 -3.47
C ARG A 4 -11.31 6.73 -4.31
N ASP A 5 -12.32 7.42 -4.85
CA ASP A 5 -13.39 6.80 -5.61
C ASP A 5 -12.84 6.26 -6.94
N ARG A 6 -11.87 6.98 -7.53
CA ARG A 6 -11.18 6.55 -8.76
C ARG A 6 -10.32 5.30 -8.52
N ILE A 7 -9.60 5.24 -7.38
CA ILE A 7 -8.81 4.06 -7.00
C ILE A 7 -9.73 2.87 -6.74
N THR A 8 -10.80 3.04 -5.94
CA THR A 8 -11.78 1.99 -5.68
C THR A 8 -12.33 1.44 -6.99
N LEU A 9 -12.79 2.31 -7.90
CA LEU A 9 -13.32 1.89 -9.19
C LEU A 9 -12.28 1.15 -10.02
N ALA A 10 -11.04 1.64 -10.11
CA ALA A 10 -9.99 0.99 -10.88
C ALA A 10 -9.63 -0.41 -10.34
N VAL A 11 -9.54 -0.57 -9.02
CA VAL A 11 -9.30 -1.88 -8.39
C VAL A 11 -10.48 -2.82 -8.60
N ARG A 12 -11.70 -2.33 -8.46
CA ARG A 12 -12.92 -3.11 -8.71
C ARG A 12 -12.99 -3.61 -10.15
N LEU A 13 -12.84 -2.72 -11.14
CA LEU A 13 -12.78 -3.09 -12.55
C LEU A 13 -11.62 -4.06 -12.84
N ARG A 14 -10.47 -3.89 -12.16
CA ARG A 14 -9.35 -4.81 -12.31
C ARG A 14 -9.76 -6.23 -11.93
N LEU A 15 -10.53 -6.42 -10.87
CA LEU A 15 -10.96 -7.72 -10.37
C LEU A 15 -12.16 -8.27 -11.15
N GLU A 16 -13.20 -7.47 -11.37
CA GLU A 16 -14.43 -7.86 -12.08
C GLU A 16 -14.16 -8.42 -13.48
N GLN A 17 -13.14 -7.91 -14.19
CA GLN A 17 -12.79 -8.45 -15.51
C GLN A 17 -12.32 -9.92 -15.47
N ASN A 18 -11.95 -10.45 -14.29
CA ASN A 18 -11.52 -11.85 -14.11
C ASN A 18 -12.58 -12.69 -13.39
N GLU A 19 -13.82 -12.20 -13.24
CA GLU A 19 -14.88 -12.94 -12.53
C GLU A 19 -15.13 -14.32 -13.15
N GLY A 20 -15.08 -14.42 -14.50
CA GLY A 20 -15.18 -15.69 -15.22
C GLY A 20 -14.00 -16.65 -15.03
N GLU A 21 -12.86 -16.15 -14.56
CA GLU A 21 -11.58 -16.88 -14.46
C GLU A 21 -11.09 -17.00 -13.00
N ARG A 22 -11.99 -16.88 -12.03
CA ARG A 22 -11.64 -16.78 -10.59
C ARG A 22 -10.80 -17.96 -10.10
N GLU A 23 -11.10 -19.17 -10.54
CA GLU A 23 -10.33 -20.36 -10.16
C GLU A 23 -8.95 -20.40 -10.82
N ALA A 24 -8.80 -19.88 -12.04
CA ALA A 24 -7.48 -19.72 -12.66
C ALA A 24 -6.65 -18.69 -11.88
N VAL A 25 -7.25 -17.57 -11.47
CA VAL A 25 -6.59 -16.57 -10.60
C VAL A 25 -6.19 -17.19 -9.27
N ARG A 26 -7.06 -17.99 -8.63
CA ARG A 26 -6.74 -18.68 -7.36
C ARG A 26 -5.51 -19.57 -7.50
N ARG A 27 -5.46 -20.41 -8.53
CA ARG A 27 -4.33 -21.32 -8.79
C ARG A 27 -3.05 -20.54 -9.09
N ALA A 28 -3.14 -19.47 -9.88
CA ALA A 28 -2.01 -18.61 -10.17
C ALA A 28 -1.44 -17.97 -8.89
N VAL A 29 -2.30 -17.46 -8.00
CA VAL A 29 -1.88 -16.89 -6.71
C VAL A 29 -1.20 -17.95 -5.84
N GLN A 30 -1.77 -19.15 -5.75
CA GLN A 30 -1.16 -20.25 -4.98
C GLN A 30 0.21 -20.65 -5.52
N PHE A 31 0.34 -20.78 -6.85
CA PHE A 31 1.61 -21.08 -7.50
C PHE A 31 2.65 -19.98 -7.27
N LEU A 32 2.25 -18.72 -7.41
CA LEU A 32 3.12 -17.56 -7.21
C LEU A 32 3.53 -17.34 -5.76
N ALA A 33 2.78 -17.88 -4.79
CA ALA A 33 3.11 -17.84 -3.38
C ALA A 33 4.28 -18.79 -2.99
N LEU A 34 4.64 -19.74 -3.85
CA LEU A 34 5.81 -20.58 -3.66
C LEU A 34 7.10 -19.73 -3.71
N PRO A 35 8.18 -20.10 -3.00
CA PRO A 35 9.40 -19.29 -2.93
C PRO A 35 9.97 -18.84 -4.30
N PRO A 36 10.00 -19.69 -5.35
CA PRO A 36 10.47 -19.26 -6.68
C PRO A 36 9.55 -18.25 -7.36
N GLY A 37 8.25 -18.24 -7.01
CA GLY A 37 7.24 -17.36 -7.60
C GLY A 37 7.22 -15.96 -7.02
N GLY A 38 7.77 -15.74 -5.82
CA GLY A 38 7.74 -14.47 -5.10
C GLY A 38 8.18 -13.24 -5.91
N PRO A 39 9.34 -13.26 -6.59
CA PRO A 39 9.78 -12.14 -7.42
C PRO A 39 8.82 -11.81 -8.56
N LEU A 40 8.25 -12.83 -9.21
CA LEU A 40 7.27 -12.64 -10.27
C LEU A 40 5.95 -12.09 -9.70
N ALA A 41 5.49 -12.61 -8.56
CA ALA A 41 4.30 -12.13 -7.86
C ALA A 41 4.42 -10.63 -7.54
N ALA A 42 5.55 -10.23 -6.95
CA ALA A 42 5.82 -8.82 -6.63
C ALA A 42 5.83 -7.93 -7.88
N LYS A 43 6.45 -8.40 -8.97
CA LYS A 43 6.46 -7.68 -10.26
C LYS A 43 5.06 -7.50 -10.84
N LEU A 44 4.21 -8.53 -10.78
CA LEU A 44 2.84 -8.47 -11.27
C LEU A 44 1.96 -7.54 -10.43
N ILE A 45 2.10 -7.59 -9.10
CA ILE A 45 1.42 -6.66 -8.19
C ILE A 45 1.86 -5.23 -8.48
N TYR A 46 3.17 -4.99 -8.58
CA TYR A 46 3.72 -3.67 -8.90
C TYR A 46 3.14 -3.13 -10.21
N LYS A 47 3.19 -3.91 -11.29
CA LYS A 47 2.63 -3.51 -12.59
C LYS A 47 1.14 -3.17 -12.50
N THR A 48 0.39 -3.93 -11.71
CA THR A 48 -1.04 -3.70 -11.51
C THR A 48 -1.29 -2.36 -10.81
N VAL A 49 -0.61 -2.10 -9.70
CA VAL A 49 -0.84 -0.86 -8.94
C VAL A 49 -0.27 0.37 -9.66
N ASP A 50 0.82 0.20 -10.41
CA ASP A 50 1.38 1.23 -11.27
C ASP A 50 0.39 1.61 -12.39
N ALA A 51 -0.23 0.61 -13.04
CA ALA A 51 -1.27 0.83 -14.04
C ALA A 51 -2.52 1.51 -13.45
N VAL A 52 -2.92 1.18 -12.22
CA VAL A 52 -4.02 1.87 -11.54
C VAL A 52 -3.69 3.34 -11.31
N TRP A 53 -2.52 3.65 -10.75
CA TRP A 53 -2.09 5.03 -10.50
C TRP A 53 -1.93 5.83 -11.80
N HIS A 54 -1.34 5.21 -12.83
CA HIS A 54 -1.20 5.83 -14.14
C HIS A 54 -2.56 6.07 -14.81
N GLY A 55 -3.47 5.10 -14.77
CA GLY A 55 -4.81 5.21 -15.35
C GLY A 55 -5.68 6.28 -14.68
N ILE A 56 -5.39 6.65 -13.42
CA ILE A 56 -6.05 7.78 -12.75
C ILE A 56 -5.26 9.09 -12.84
N GLY A 57 -4.19 9.15 -13.63
CA GLY A 57 -3.43 10.35 -13.92
C GLY A 57 -2.51 10.82 -12.80
N ASP A 58 -1.95 9.92 -11.99
CA ASP A 58 -0.91 10.26 -11.02
C ASP A 58 0.39 10.68 -11.72
N THR A 59 0.87 11.88 -11.42
CA THR A 59 2.11 12.47 -11.96
C THR A 59 3.22 12.57 -10.91
N SER A 60 3.09 11.85 -9.79
CA SER A 60 4.06 11.93 -8.70
C SER A 60 5.42 11.40 -9.14
N THR A 61 6.51 12.08 -8.81
CA THR A 61 7.88 11.63 -9.12
C THR A 61 8.75 11.40 -7.90
N ASP A 62 8.30 11.86 -6.72
CA ASP A 62 9.13 11.92 -5.52
C ASP A 62 8.82 10.78 -4.54
N PHE A 63 9.17 10.90 -3.27
CA PHE A 63 8.88 9.89 -2.23
C PHE A 63 7.40 9.43 -2.18
N SER A 64 6.48 10.32 -2.57
CA SER A 64 5.05 10.02 -2.70
C SER A 64 4.77 8.95 -3.76
N PHE A 65 5.55 8.88 -4.85
CA PHE A 65 5.45 7.86 -5.91
C PHE A 65 5.57 6.44 -5.34
N TYR A 66 6.62 6.19 -4.56
CA TYR A 66 6.91 4.89 -3.96
C TYR A 66 5.91 4.55 -2.86
N THR A 67 5.61 5.51 -1.99
CA THR A 67 4.68 5.29 -0.86
C THR A 67 3.27 4.96 -1.35
N LYS A 68 2.77 5.67 -2.36
CA LYS A 68 1.47 5.41 -2.98
C LYS A 68 1.37 4.00 -3.56
N ARG A 69 2.41 3.54 -4.25
CA ARG A 69 2.47 2.19 -4.86
C ARG A 69 2.57 1.09 -3.81
N ALA A 70 3.43 1.27 -2.81
CA ALA A 70 3.58 0.30 -1.73
C ALA A 70 2.27 0.12 -0.94
N ILE A 71 1.60 1.23 -0.57
CA ILE A 71 0.32 1.18 0.13
C ILE A 71 -0.75 0.51 -0.73
N LEU A 72 -0.88 0.91 -2.00
CA LEU A 72 -1.88 0.31 -2.88
C LEU A 72 -1.60 -1.17 -3.15
N ALA A 73 -0.34 -1.60 -3.20
CA ALA A 73 0.02 -3.01 -3.34
C ALA A 73 -0.49 -3.85 -2.16
N GLY A 74 -0.39 -3.32 -0.93
CA GLY A 74 -0.97 -3.95 0.25
C GLY A 74 -2.49 -4.05 0.17
N VAL A 75 -3.16 -2.94 -0.18
CA VAL A 75 -4.63 -2.91 -0.32
C VAL A 75 -5.10 -3.87 -1.41
N TYR A 76 -4.48 -3.85 -2.58
CA TYR A 76 -4.82 -4.71 -3.71
C TYR A 76 -4.64 -6.18 -3.36
N SER A 77 -3.50 -6.55 -2.78
CA SER A 77 -3.21 -7.96 -2.45
C SER A 77 -4.20 -8.50 -1.40
N ALA A 78 -4.53 -7.71 -0.39
CA ALA A 78 -5.54 -8.08 0.61
C ALA A 78 -6.94 -8.19 -0.01
N THR A 79 -7.31 -7.27 -0.90
CA THR A 79 -8.61 -7.28 -1.58
C THR A 79 -8.73 -8.46 -2.52
N LEU A 80 -7.66 -8.79 -3.27
CA LEU A 80 -7.61 -9.97 -4.14
C LEU A 80 -7.80 -11.26 -3.34
N ALA A 81 -7.11 -11.41 -2.21
CA ALA A 81 -7.27 -12.58 -1.35
C ALA A 81 -8.69 -12.71 -0.80
N PHE A 82 -9.31 -11.59 -0.41
CA PHE A 82 -10.70 -11.55 0.06
C PHE A 82 -11.68 -11.89 -1.06
N TRP A 83 -11.52 -11.29 -2.25
CA TRP A 83 -12.35 -11.51 -3.43
C TRP A 83 -12.36 -12.98 -3.88
N LEU A 84 -11.22 -13.66 -3.77
CA LEU A 84 -11.12 -15.09 -4.06
C LEU A 84 -11.95 -15.96 -3.10
N GLN A 85 -12.30 -15.48 -1.90
CA GLN A 85 -13.05 -16.25 -0.90
C GLN A 85 -14.49 -15.77 -0.73
N ASP A 86 -14.83 -14.61 -1.28
CA ASP A 86 -16.14 -14.00 -1.09
C ASP A 86 -17.17 -14.66 -1.99
N ASP A 87 -18.18 -15.31 -1.40
CA ASP A 87 -19.32 -15.92 -2.09
C ASP A 87 -20.61 -15.10 -1.99
N SER A 88 -20.54 -13.85 -1.52
CA SER A 88 -21.69 -12.94 -1.56
C SER A 88 -22.09 -12.56 -2.98
N GLU A 89 -23.37 -12.26 -3.17
CA GLU A 89 -23.91 -11.81 -4.45
C GLU A 89 -23.15 -10.58 -4.97
N GLY A 90 -22.68 -10.66 -6.22
CA GLY A 90 -21.88 -9.61 -6.84
C GLY A 90 -20.60 -9.25 -6.09
N ARG A 91 -20.11 -10.11 -5.18
CA ARG A 91 -18.95 -9.85 -4.30
C ARG A 91 -19.11 -8.61 -3.42
N ALA A 92 -20.33 -8.34 -2.98
CA ALA A 92 -20.65 -7.17 -2.15
C ALA A 92 -19.70 -7.01 -0.94
N LYS A 93 -19.38 -8.10 -0.24
CA LYS A 93 -18.46 -8.06 0.92
C LYS A 93 -17.04 -7.66 0.54
N THR A 94 -16.57 -8.05 -0.64
CA THR A 94 -15.27 -7.62 -1.18
C THR A 94 -15.24 -6.11 -1.39
N TRP A 95 -16.31 -5.53 -1.94
CA TRP A 95 -16.37 -4.11 -2.23
C TRP A 95 -16.46 -3.28 -0.94
N GLU A 96 -17.22 -3.74 0.05
CA GLU A 96 -17.22 -3.15 1.40
C GLU A 96 -15.83 -3.25 2.07
N PHE A 97 -15.14 -4.37 1.90
CA PHE A 97 -13.78 -4.53 2.40
C PHE A 97 -12.82 -3.54 1.73
N LEU A 98 -12.86 -3.43 0.40
CA LEU A 98 -12.03 -2.50 -0.38
C LEU A 98 -12.26 -1.05 0.08
N ASP A 99 -13.52 -0.63 0.22
CA ASP A 99 -13.86 0.73 0.64
C ASP A 99 -13.31 1.06 2.03
N ARG A 100 -13.38 0.11 2.97
CA ARG A 100 -12.76 0.26 4.30
C ARG A 100 -11.24 0.41 4.18
N ARG A 101 -10.56 -0.44 3.41
CA ARG A 101 -9.10 -0.38 3.23
C ARG A 101 -8.65 0.94 2.59
N ILE A 102 -9.36 1.43 1.59
CA ILE A 102 -9.09 2.73 0.96
C ILE A 102 -9.35 3.87 1.96
N GLY A 103 -10.39 3.76 2.80
CA GLY A 103 -10.65 4.68 3.91
C GLY A 103 -9.49 4.74 4.91
N ASP A 104 -8.95 3.59 5.31
CA ASP A 104 -7.83 3.49 6.23
C ASP A 104 -6.56 4.17 5.68
N VAL A 105 -6.29 4.01 4.38
CA VAL A 105 -5.18 4.68 3.70
C VAL A 105 -5.29 6.21 3.81
N MET A 106 -6.49 6.76 3.67
CA MET A 106 -6.70 8.20 3.85
C MET A 106 -6.42 8.66 5.28
N ASN A 107 -6.68 7.81 6.28
CA ASN A 107 -6.33 8.09 7.67
C ASN A 107 -4.81 8.04 7.90
N ILE A 108 -4.08 7.12 7.26
CA ILE A 108 -2.61 7.06 7.32
C ILE A 108 -1.99 8.38 6.81
N TYR A 109 -2.46 8.91 5.68
CA TYR A 109 -1.97 10.18 5.16
C TYR A 109 -2.26 11.36 6.11
N LYS A 110 -3.45 11.40 6.73
CA LYS A 110 -3.79 12.43 7.73
C LYS A 110 -2.90 12.35 8.96
N VAL A 111 -2.65 11.14 9.47
CA VAL A 111 -1.76 10.93 10.63
C VAL A 111 -0.34 11.35 10.29
N ARG A 112 0.20 10.93 9.13
CA ARG A 112 1.52 11.39 8.67
C ARG A 112 1.61 12.92 8.59
N ALA A 113 0.64 13.57 7.96
CA ALA A 113 0.62 15.03 7.84
C ALA A 113 0.61 15.75 9.20
N ARG A 114 0.00 15.14 10.22
CA ARG A 114 -0.03 15.66 11.60
C ARG A 114 1.27 15.42 12.36
N VAL A 115 1.90 14.27 12.15
CA VAL A 115 3.10 13.84 12.90
C VAL A 115 4.40 14.43 12.31
N GLU A 116 4.46 14.65 11.00
CA GLU A 116 5.64 15.19 10.32
C GLU A 116 6.11 16.56 10.85
N PRO A 117 5.25 17.57 11.09
CA PRO A 117 5.69 18.82 11.70
C PRO A 117 6.09 18.66 13.18
N LEU A 118 5.47 17.74 13.92
CA LEU A 118 5.83 17.44 15.30
C LEU A 118 7.24 16.81 15.37
N LEU A 119 7.55 15.86 14.48
CA LEU A 119 8.89 15.24 14.41
C LEU A 119 10.00 16.23 14.06
N LYS A 120 9.71 17.26 13.24
CA LYS A 120 10.67 18.33 12.93
C LYS A 120 11.00 19.22 14.14
N SER A 121 10.15 19.22 15.16
CA SER A 121 10.34 19.97 16.41
C SER A 121 11.02 19.18 17.53
N VAL A 122 11.22 17.87 17.36
CA VAL A 122 11.91 17.02 18.34
C VAL A 122 13.41 17.02 18.02
N PRO A 123 14.30 17.43 18.94
CA PRO A 123 15.73 17.38 18.71
C PRO A 123 16.17 15.94 18.39
N SER A 124 17.00 15.79 17.35
CA SER A 124 17.46 14.48 16.87
C SER A 124 17.98 13.62 18.03
N PRO A 125 17.44 12.41 18.24
CA PRO A 125 17.93 11.48 19.25
C PRO A 125 19.42 11.21 19.09
N PHE A 126 19.90 11.23 17.85
CA PHE A 126 21.31 11.07 17.50
C PHE A 126 22.15 12.27 17.95
N ALA A 127 21.64 13.50 17.82
CA ALA A 127 22.31 14.70 18.30
C ALA A 127 22.36 14.75 19.83
N ALA A 128 21.30 14.30 20.51
CA ALA A 128 21.29 14.17 21.96
C ALA A 128 22.31 13.12 22.44
N LEU A 129 22.38 11.97 21.74
CA LEU A 129 23.33 10.91 22.03
C LEU A 129 24.79 11.34 21.79
N MET A 130 25.06 12.07 20.70
CA MET A 130 26.40 12.61 20.40
C MET A 130 26.83 13.65 21.44
N ARG A 131 25.93 14.55 21.87
CA ARG A 131 26.21 15.48 22.97
C ARG A 131 26.57 14.78 24.28
N LEU A 132 25.94 13.65 24.55
CA LEU A 132 26.19 12.84 25.74
C LEU A 132 27.55 12.14 25.66
N ARG A 133 27.93 11.61 24.49
CA ARG A 133 29.26 11.06 24.21
C ARG A 133 30.36 12.12 24.37
N ASP A 134 30.16 13.29 23.78
CA ASP A 134 31.16 14.36 23.79
C ASP A 134 31.34 14.94 25.21
N ALA A 135 30.26 15.04 25.99
CA ALA A 135 30.31 15.42 27.41
C ALA A 135 31.04 14.39 28.29
N VAL A 136 30.95 13.10 27.97
CA VAL A 136 31.67 12.02 28.67
C VAL A 136 33.16 12.00 28.26
N SER A 137 33.48 12.34 27.01
CA SER A 137 34.87 12.41 26.53
C SER A 137 35.64 13.58 27.16
N ASN A 138 34.98 14.71 27.42
CA ASN A 138 35.62 15.93 27.92
C ASN A 138 35.89 15.92 29.45
N ARG A 139 35.53 14.85 30.16
CA ARG A 139 35.86 14.64 31.59
C ARG A 139 37.13 13.81 31.82
N LYS A 140 37.79 13.34 30.75
CA LYS A 140 38.98 12.47 30.83
C LYS A 140 40.30 13.16 30.44
N GLY A 141 40.28 14.46 30.16
CA GLY A 141 41.47 15.31 30.03
C GLY A 141 41.56 16.27 31.19
#